data_AF-A0A1W9VHZ5-F1
#
_entry.id   AF-A0A1W9VHZ5-F1
#
_cell.length_a   1.000
_cell.length_b   1.000
_cell.length_c   1.000
_cell.angle_alpha   90.00
_cell.angle_beta   90.00
_cell.angle_gamma   90.00
#
_symmetry.space_group_name_H-M   'P 1'
#
loop_
_entity.id
_entity.type
_entity.pdbx_description
1 polymer ?
#
loop_
_entity_poly.entity_id
_entity_poly.type
_entity_poly.pdbx_seq_one_letter_code
_entity_poly.pdbx_strand_id
1 'polypeptide(L)'
;MRTPTFFGVKQSPSQCRIAASQVYAPRKDISLYELYLICPLEAQENAKGLLTGIVDDNVQVKLPPVIGGFVGSDALACLAYFGFDNADVPILAVDLGTNGEVLATDGQEIVVASTAAEPAFEGVNISCGMRAVDGAIVDARLEDGQLTFTTINDEAPQGITGTGLIKIVNELVKAGVIEESGRISRKPKMMAEMIDRSSRPAKIFLTPEKNIWLDQKDIRELQKAKGAIRAAIDILLAELKFEAKDLQKIILTGSFGGQLDIDAVMELGMIPDLPKDTIETIPNGAGMGAAIFLSDEGFERGEKIAKESKQIDLDKNMDFSNLFVDALKLSKT
;
A
#
# COMPACT_ATOMS: atom_id res chain seq x y z
N MET A 1 -17.63 -19.28 8.66
CA MET A 1 -17.94 -18.30 7.60
C MET A 1 -19.25 -17.62 7.92
N ARG A 2 -19.24 -16.35 8.34
CA ARG A 2 -20.42 -15.49 8.28
C ARG A 2 -20.21 -14.55 7.10
N THR A 3 -21.23 -14.42 6.27
CA THR A 3 -21.31 -13.43 5.18
C THR A 3 -20.96 -12.03 5.71
N PRO A 4 -20.32 -11.16 4.92
CA PRO A 4 -20.17 -9.77 5.29
C PRO A 4 -21.57 -9.18 5.50
N THR A 5 -21.85 -8.76 6.73
CA THR A 5 -23.10 -8.07 7.04
C THR A 5 -22.93 -6.64 6.55
N PHE A 6 -23.49 -6.32 5.38
CA PHE A 6 -23.66 -4.93 4.97
C PHE A 6 -24.61 -4.26 5.98
N PHE A 7 -24.05 -3.45 6.89
CA PHE A 7 -24.85 -2.48 7.61
C PHE A 7 -25.22 -1.40 6.59
N GLY A 8 -26.51 -1.34 6.23
CA GLY A 8 -26.99 -0.59 5.09
C GLY A 8 -26.54 0.87 5.04
N VAL A 9 -26.55 1.43 3.82
CA VAL A 9 -26.27 2.84 3.55
C VAL A 9 -27.27 3.71 4.34
N LYS A 10 -26.82 4.30 5.45
CA LYS A 10 -27.57 5.37 6.11
C LYS A 10 -27.13 6.70 5.49
N GLN A 11 -28.08 7.42 4.88
CA GLN A 11 -27.91 8.84 4.60
C GLN A 11 -28.01 9.60 5.93
N SER A 12 -26.93 10.26 6.35
CA SER A 12 -27.01 11.26 7.41
C SER A 12 -27.65 12.54 6.87
N PRO A 13 -28.22 13.40 7.74
CA PRO A 13 -28.61 14.77 7.37
C PRO A 13 -27.47 15.60 6.78
N SER A 14 -26.22 15.19 7.00
CA SER A 14 -24.98 15.86 6.56
C SER A 14 -24.42 15.35 5.23
N GLN A 15 -25.23 14.65 4.42
CA GLN A 15 -24.88 14.04 3.12
C GLN A 15 -23.81 12.94 3.15
N CYS A 16 -23.29 12.57 4.32
CA CYS A 16 -22.30 11.50 4.40
C CYS A 16 -22.94 10.11 4.21
N ARG A 17 -22.30 9.25 3.42
CA ARG A 17 -22.65 7.83 3.29
C ARG A 17 -21.63 6.99 4.03
N ILE A 18 -22.13 6.15 4.94
CA ILE A 18 -21.31 5.23 5.72
C ILE A 18 -21.42 3.84 5.09
N ALA A 19 -20.28 3.22 4.79
CA ALA A 19 -20.18 1.77 4.60
C ALA A 19 -19.20 1.21 5.63
N ALA A 20 -19.64 0.27 6.46
CA ALA A 20 -18.78 -0.35 7.47
C ALA A 20 -18.42 -1.78 7.04
N SER A 21 -17.13 -2.07 7.06
CA SER A 21 -16.50 -3.38 6.85
C SER A 21 -15.94 -3.83 8.20
N GLN A 22 -16.35 -5.02 8.67
CA GLN A 22 -15.80 -5.57 9.92
C GLN A 22 -14.47 -6.27 9.61
N VAL A 23 -13.37 -5.73 10.12
CA VAL A 23 -12.05 -6.37 10.02
C VAL A 23 -11.82 -7.17 11.29
N TYR A 24 -11.71 -8.50 11.17
CA TYR A 24 -11.47 -9.36 12.32
C TYR A 24 -10.06 -9.13 12.88
N ALA A 25 -9.96 -8.77 14.16
CA ALA A 25 -8.70 -8.74 14.89
C ALA A 25 -8.45 -10.09 15.61
N PRO A 26 -7.19 -10.54 15.75
CA PRO A 26 -6.86 -11.80 16.40
C PRO A 26 -6.99 -11.80 17.93
N ARG A 27 -7.18 -10.63 18.57
CA ARG A 27 -7.42 -10.52 20.03
C ARG A 27 -8.90 -10.33 20.32
N LYS A 28 -9.43 -11.10 21.28
CA LYS A 28 -10.86 -11.16 21.65
C LYS A 28 -11.46 -9.85 22.19
N ASP A 29 -10.64 -8.85 22.47
CA ASP A 29 -11.03 -7.66 23.23
C ASP A 29 -10.95 -6.35 22.42
N ILE A 30 -10.63 -6.41 21.12
CA ILE A 30 -10.57 -5.23 20.23
C ILE A 30 -11.33 -5.56 18.95
N SER A 31 -12.42 -4.83 18.69
CA SER A 31 -13.10 -4.85 17.40
C SER A 31 -12.60 -3.68 16.56
N LEU A 32 -11.87 -3.96 15.48
CA LEU A 32 -11.53 -2.97 14.46
C LEU A 32 -12.66 -2.91 13.44
N TYR A 33 -13.24 -1.72 13.27
CA TYR A 33 -14.23 -1.46 12.24
C TYR A 33 -13.57 -0.55 11.20
N GLU A 34 -13.59 -1.00 9.95
CA GLU A 34 -13.19 -0.18 8.82
C GLU A 34 -14.44 0.57 8.36
N LEU A 35 -14.48 1.87 8.65
CA LEU A 35 -15.60 2.75 8.35
C LEU A 35 -15.25 3.57 7.11
N TYR A 36 -15.81 3.21 5.97
CA TYR A 36 -15.77 4.03 4.76
C TYR A 36 -16.81 5.14 4.89
N LEU A 37 -16.32 6.36 5.04
CA LEU A 37 -17.13 7.56 5.13
C LEU A 37 -16.95 8.36 3.83
N ILE A 38 -17.96 8.34 2.97
CA ILE A 38 -18.04 9.28 1.86
C ILE A 38 -18.67 10.55 2.44
N CYS A 39 -17.85 11.51 2.84
CA CYS A 39 -18.29 12.81 3.33
C CYS A 39 -18.06 13.93 2.28
N PRO A 40 -18.70 15.10 2.45
CA PRO A 40 -18.33 16.28 1.69
C PRO A 40 -16.85 16.64 1.90
N LEU A 41 -16.28 17.41 0.98
CA LEU A 41 -14.88 17.88 1.04
C LEU A 41 -14.55 18.64 2.34
N GLU A 42 -15.57 19.21 2.97
CA GLU A 42 -15.47 20.05 4.16
C GLU A 42 -15.46 19.21 5.44
N ALA A 43 -14.68 19.67 6.41
CA ALA A 43 -14.61 19.09 7.74
C ALA A 43 -15.97 19.12 8.44
N GLN A 44 -16.27 18.11 9.26
CA GLN A 44 -17.47 18.11 10.10
C GLN A 44 -17.11 17.89 11.56
N GLU A 45 -17.35 18.94 12.35
CA GLU A 45 -17.35 18.81 13.80
C GLU A 45 -18.70 18.30 14.30
N ASN A 46 -18.67 17.33 15.21
CA ASN A 46 -19.85 16.80 15.87
C ASN A 46 -20.84 16.15 14.88
N ALA A 47 -20.36 15.16 14.12
CA ALA A 47 -21.14 14.34 13.18
C ALA A 47 -22.13 13.41 13.91
N LYS A 48 -23.11 14.01 14.61
CA LYS A 48 -24.12 13.32 15.42
C LYS A 48 -24.92 12.34 14.57
N GLY A 49 -25.21 11.18 15.15
CA GLY A 49 -26.00 10.14 14.48
C GLY A 49 -25.18 9.17 13.62
N LEU A 50 -23.94 9.53 13.26
CA LEU A 50 -23.09 8.72 12.37
C LEU A 50 -22.75 7.36 12.97
N LEU A 51 -22.40 7.36 14.27
CA LEU A 51 -21.97 6.18 15.01
C LEU A 51 -22.95 5.81 16.15
N THR A 52 -24.21 6.23 16.05
CA THR A 52 -25.24 5.90 17.05
C THR A 52 -25.38 4.38 17.19
N GLY A 53 -25.29 3.91 18.43
CA GLY A 53 -25.30 2.48 18.77
C GLY A 53 -23.93 1.80 18.73
N ILE A 54 -22.88 2.53 18.32
CA ILE A 54 -21.47 2.11 18.41
C ILE A 54 -20.75 2.89 19.52
N VAL A 55 -20.99 4.21 19.59
CA VAL A 55 -20.46 5.10 20.64
C VAL A 55 -21.62 5.78 21.39
N ASP A 56 -21.35 6.27 22.61
CA ASP A 56 -22.33 7.02 23.42
C ASP A 56 -22.73 8.32 22.69
N ASP A 57 -24.00 8.70 22.76
CA ASP A 57 -24.52 9.90 22.08
C ASP A 57 -23.91 11.21 22.62
N ASN A 58 -23.24 11.18 23.78
CA ASN A 58 -22.49 12.29 24.35
C ASN A 58 -21.06 12.43 23.81
N VAL A 59 -20.61 11.50 22.96
CA VAL A 59 -19.28 11.55 22.33
C VAL A 59 -19.32 12.46 21.10
N GLN A 60 -18.39 13.42 21.03
CA GLN A 60 -18.17 14.20 19.82
C GLN A 60 -17.44 13.34 18.78
N VAL A 61 -18.01 13.25 17.58
CA VAL A 61 -17.38 12.63 16.42
C VAL A 61 -16.87 13.74 15.50
N LYS A 62 -15.57 13.76 15.24
CA LYS A 62 -14.93 14.71 14.31
C LYS A 62 -14.56 13.99 13.02
N LEU A 63 -14.88 14.58 11.88
CA LEU A 63 -14.52 14.09 10.56
C LEU A 63 -13.59 15.10 9.90
N PRO A 64 -12.28 14.79 9.78
CA PRO A 64 -11.34 15.65 9.08
C PRO A 64 -11.75 15.83 7.62
N PRO A 65 -11.34 16.94 6.97
CA PRO A 65 -11.59 17.13 5.56
C PRO A 65 -10.81 16.11 4.72
N VAL A 66 -11.15 16.01 3.43
CA VAL A 66 -10.37 15.25 2.45
C VAL A 66 -9.56 16.23 1.59
N ILE A 67 -8.47 15.78 0.99
CA ILE A 67 -7.59 16.64 0.17
C ILE A 67 -8.18 16.81 -1.24
N GLY A 68 -8.78 15.76 -1.79
CA GLY A 68 -9.44 15.83 -3.08
C GLY A 68 -10.31 14.62 -3.38
N GLY A 69 -10.69 14.44 -4.66
CA GLY A 69 -11.69 13.43 -5.04
C GLY A 69 -11.28 11.98 -4.79
N PHE A 70 -9.97 11.70 -4.75
CA PHE A 70 -9.41 10.35 -4.58
C PHE A 70 -8.42 10.26 -3.41
N VAL A 71 -8.14 11.37 -2.72
CA VAL A 71 -7.20 11.41 -1.60
C VAL A 71 -7.95 11.82 -0.33
N GLY A 72 -8.10 10.84 0.56
CA GLY A 72 -8.94 10.92 1.75
C GLY A 72 -8.29 11.57 2.97
N SER A 73 -8.99 11.47 4.10
CA SER A 73 -8.55 11.99 5.39
C SER A 73 -7.51 11.09 6.08
N ASP A 74 -7.34 9.86 5.61
CA ASP A 74 -6.25 8.95 5.94
C ASP A 74 -4.90 9.48 5.46
N ALA A 75 -4.80 9.88 4.19
CA ALA A 75 -3.63 10.56 3.64
C ALA A 75 -3.36 11.89 4.36
N LEU A 76 -4.41 12.65 4.68
CA LEU A 76 -4.30 13.87 5.47
C LEU A 76 -3.71 13.60 6.86
N ALA A 77 -4.15 12.54 7.52
CA ALA A 77 -3.62 12.12 8.80
C ALA A 77 -2.13 11.73 8.68
N CYS A 78 -1.74 11.01 7.61
CA CYS A 78 -0.34 10.73 7.29
C CYS A 78 0.49 12.02 7.16
N LEU A 79 0.03 13.02 6.40
CA LEU A 79 0.72 14.31 6.27
C LEU A 79 0.95 14.98 7.63
N ALA A 80 -0.08 15.04 8.48
CA ALA A 80 -0.01 15.66 9.80
C ALA A 80 0.97 14.93 10.74
N TYR A 81 0.94 13.59 10.72
CA TYR A 81 1.81 12.76 11.55
C TYR A 81 3.28 12.80 11.11
N PHE A 82 3.52 12.79 9.80
CA PHE A 82 4.88 12.88 9.25
C PHE A 82 5.43 14.30 9.20
N GLY A 83 4.61 15.31 9.53
CA GLY A 83 5.04 16.69 9.66
C GLY A 83 5.31 17.39 8.33
N PHE A 84 4.56 17.04 7.27
CA PHE A 84 4.77 17.60 5.93
C PHE A 84 4.61 19.13 5.86
N ASP A 85 3.81 19.70 6.75
CA ASP A 85 3.56 21.14 6.89
C ASP A 85 4.67 21.91 7.64
N ASN A 86 5.61 21.19 8.25
CA ASN A 86 6.78 21.77 8.92
C ASN A 86 8.07 21.08 8.45
N ALA A 87 8.07 20.52 7.24
CA ALA A 87 9.21 19.82 6.70
C ALA A 87 10.29 20.82 6.25
N ASP A 88 11.50 20.69 6.79
CA ASP A 88 12.66 21.48 6.36
C ASP A 88 13.48 20.78 5.26
N VAL A 89 13.05 19.59 4.84
CA VAL A 89 13.74 18.72 3.87
C VAL A 89 12.73 18.08 2.93
N PRO A 90 13.15 17.63 1.73
CA PRO A 90 12.27 16.89 0.84
C PRO A 90 11.91 15.50 1.40
N ILE A 91 10.60 15.23 1.50
CA ILE A 91 10.04 14.00 2.04
C ILE A 91 9.11 13.37 1.00
N LEU A 92 9.22 12.06 0.85
CA LEU A 92 8.26 11.21 0.16
C LEU A 92 7.61 10.27 1.17
N ALA A 93 6.30 10.08 1.08
CA ALA A 93 5.60 9.01 1.79
C ALA A 93 4.75 8.21 0.80
N VAL A 94 4.68 6.89 1.01
CA VAL A 94 3.84 5.97 0.27
C VAL A 94 2.97 5.22 1.27
N ASP A 95 1.67 5.51 1.27
CA ASP A 95 0.68 4.76 2.04
C ASP A 95 0.15 3.62 1.19
N LEU A 96 0.28 2.41 1.71
CA LEU A 96 -0.18 1.18 1.08
C LEU A 96 -1.31 0.61 1.93
N GLY A 97 -2.51 1.13 1.67
CA GLY A 97 -3.80 0.64 2.14
C GLY A 97 -4.70 0.29 0.95
N THR A 98 -6.01 0.52 1.08
CA THR A 98 -7.04 0.24 0.04
C THR A 98 -6.76 0.91 -1.31
N ASN A 99 -6.03 2.02 -1.31
CA ASN A 99 -5.36 2.49 -2.50
C ASN A 99 -3.87 2.70 -2.17
N GLY A 100 -3.10 3.00 -3.22
CA GLY A 100 -1.76 3.52 -3.04
C GLY A 100 -1.81 5.04 -3.02
N GLU A 101 -1.59 5.67 -1.87
CA GLU A 101 -1.40 7.12 -1.79
C GLU A 101 0.09 7.44 -1.81
N VAL A 102 0.48 8.38 -2.67
CA VAL A 102 1.84 8.93 -2.71
C VAL A 102 1.76 10.39 -2.30
N LEU A 103 2.59 10.78 -1.33
CA LEU A 103 2.64 12.11 -0.74
C LEU A 103 4.07 12.63 -0.89
N ALA A 104 4.25 13.84 -1.39
CA ALA A 104 5.57 14.45 -1.51
C ALA A 104 5.56 15.91 -1.07
N THR A 105 6.67 16.36 -0.49
CA THR A 105 6.93 17.77 -0.17
C THR A 105 8.39 18.11 -0.42
N ASP A 106 8.65 19.34 -0.84
CA ASP A 106 9.99 19.95 -0.86
C ASP A 106 10.26 20.84 0.37
N GLY A 107 9.31 20.89 1.31
CA GLY A 107 9.30 21.79 2.46
C GLY A 107 8.54 23.11 2.23
N GLN A 108 8.09 23.38 1.01
CA GLN A 108 7.29 24.56 0.66
C GLN A 108 5.92 24.17 0.09
N GLU A 109 5.87 23.19 -0.81
CA GLU A 109 4.65 22.70 -1.44
C GLU A 109 4.39 21.24 -1.07
N ILE A 110 3.12 20.89 -0.84
CA ILE A 110 2.70 19.51 -0.60
C ILE A 110 1.87 19.05 -1.81
N VAL A 111 2.31 17.97 -2.45
CA VAL A 111 1.56 17.33 -3.54
C VAL A 111 1.22 15.90 -3.16
N VAL A 112 0.03 15.46 -3.57
CA VAL A 112 -0.48 14.13 -3.25
C VAL A 112 -1.13 13.51 -4.47
N ALA A 113 -1.07 12.19 -4.59
CA ALA A 113 -1.77 11.43 -5.61
C ALA A 113 -2.27 10.11 -5.04
N SER A 114 -3.36 9.60 -5.60
CA SER A 114 -3.85 8.24 -5.34
C SER A 114 -3.70 7.41 -6.61
N THR A 115 -3.30 6.15 -6.46
CA THR A 115 -3.05 5.22 -7.55
C THR A 115 -3.57 3.82 -7.25
N ALA A 116 -3.98 3.11 -8.29
CA ALA A 116 -4.51 1.75 -8.16
C ALA A 116 -3.35 0.73 -8.03
N ALA A 117 -2.88 0.53 -6.80
CA ALA A 117 -1.77 -0.39 -6.50
C ALA A 117 -2.22 -1.78 -6.02
N GLU A 118 -3.52 -1.96 -5.77
CA GLU A 118 -3.89 -2.68 -4.55
C GLU A 118 -4.11 -4.20 -4.60
N PRO A 119 -4.66 -4.82 -5.66
CA PRO A 119 -5.01 -6.23 -5.57
C PRO A 119 -3.81 -7.10 -5.19
N ALA A 120 -2.65 -6.84 -5.79
CA ALA A 120 -1.46 -7.67 -5.61
C ALA A 120 -0.90 -7.66 -4.17
N PHE A 121 -0.92 -6.51 -3.49
CA PHE A 121 -0.32 -6.36 -2.15
C PHE A 121 -1.21 -6.91 -1.03
N GLU A 122 -2.52 -6.96 -1.23
CA GLU A 122 -3.44 -7.64 -0.31
C GLU A 122 -3.51 -9.17 -0.54
N GLY A 123 -2.79 -9.69 -1.53
CA GLY A 123 -2.94 -11.08 -1.98
C GLY A 123 -4.24 -11.34 -2.74
N VAL A 124 -4.97 -10.28 -3.12
CA VAL A 124 -6.18 -10.36 -3.95
C VAL A 124 -5.75 -10.51 -5.42
N ASN A 125 -6.46 -11.34 -6.19
CA ASN A 125 -6.10 -11.68 -7.59
C ASN A 125 -4.76 -12.40 -7.78
N ILE A 126 -4.11 -12.85 -6.71
CA ILE A 126 -2.94 -13.73 -6.75
C ILE A 126 -3.42 -15.18 -6.56
N SER A 127 -2.96 -16.10 -7.41
CA SER A 127 -3.43 -17.49 -7.48
C SER A 127 -3.45 -18.21 -6.14
N CYS A 128 -2.36 -18.05 -5.37
CA CYS A 128 -2.21 -18.58 -4.02
C CYS A 128 -2.12 -17.44 -2.98
N GLY A 129 -2.70 -16.28 -3.28
CA GLY A 129 -2.69 -15.12 -2.40
C GLY A 129 -3.62 -15.28 -1.21
N MET A 130 -3.21 -14.77 -0.04
CA MET A 130 -4.02 -14.77 1.16
C MET A 130 -3.66 -13.62 2.10
N ARG A 131 -4.60 -13.30 3.01
CA ARG A 131 -4.35 -12.36 4.11
C ARG A 131 -3.32 -12.93 5.09
N ALA A 132 -2.71 -12.04 5.88
CA ALA A 132 -1.78 -12.36 6.95
C ALA A 132 -2.47 -13.11 8.10
N VAL A 133 -2.60 -14.43 7.95
CA VAL A 133 -3.06 -15.38 8.98
C VAL A 133 -2.07 -16.54 9.08
N ASP A 134 -2.22 -17.38 10.09
CA ASP A 134 -1.38 -18.55 10.36
C ASP A 134 -1.09 -19.37 9.08
N GLY A 135 0.19 -19.65 8.84
CA GLY A 135 0.66 -20.37 7.64
C GLY A 135 0.80 -19.51 6.38
N ALA A 136 0.46 -18.22 6.41
CA ALA A 136 0.73 -17.31 5.29
C ALA A 136 2.23 -17.01 5.17
N ILE A 137 2.78 -17.12 3.96
CA ILE A 137 4.18 -16.78 3.65
C ILE A 137 4.31 -15.26 3.66
N VAL A 138 5.25 -14.76 4.47
CA VAL A 138 5.55 -13.32 4.65
C VAL A 138 6.97 -12.94 4.23
N ASP A 139 7.89 -13.90 4.19
CA ASP A 139 9.27 -13.71 3.71
C ASP A 139 9.71 -14.91 2.88
N ALA A 140 10.66 -14.67 1.98
CA ALA A 140 11.31 -15.69 1.17
C ALA A 140 12.78 -15.34 0.96
N ARG A 141 13.63 -16.37 0.99
CA ARG A 141 15.08 -16.26 0.75
C ARG A 141 15.54 -17.38 -0.15
N LEU A 142 16.44 -17.07 -1.06
CA LEU A 142 17.15 -18.09 -1.83
C LEU A 142 18.41 -18.52 -1.09
N GLU A 143 18.43 -19.74 -0.59
CA GLU A 143 19.56 -20.34 0.14
C GLU A 143 19.95 -21.66 -0.53
N ASP A 144 21.22 -21.82 -0.89
CA ASP A 144 21.77 -23.04 -1.53
C ASP A 144 20.97 -23.54 -2.74
N GLY A 145 20.38 -22.62 -3.51
CA GLY A 145 19.57 -22.93 -4.70
C GLY A 145 18.13 -23.38 -4.40
N GLN A 146 17.67 -23.24 -3.15
CA GLN A 146 16.30 -23.53 -2.73
C GLN A 146 15.65 -22.28 -2.12
N LEU A 147 14.34 -22.13 -2.32
CA LEU A 147 13.58 -21.09 -1.62
C LEU A 147 13.19 -21.59 -0.23
N THR A 148 13.57 -20.83 0.78
CA THR A 148 13.10 -20.98 2.16
C THR A 148 12.07 -19.89 2.45
N PHE A 149 11.01 -20.23 3.19
CA PHE A 149 9.92 -19.32 3.51
C PHE A 149 9.81 -19.09 5.01
N THR A 150 9.47 -17.86 5.40
CA THR A 150 8.97 -17.57 6.75
C THR A 150 7.46 -17.47 6.68
N THR A 151 6.77 -18.14 7.59
CA THR A 151 5.31 -18.13 7.71
C THR A 151 4.87 -17.55 9.05
N ILE A 152 3.64 -17.04 9.10
CA ILE A 152 3.06 -16.59 10.37
C ILE A 152 2.86 -17.79 11.30
N ASN A 153 3.31 -17.65 12.55
CA ASN A 153 3.32 -18.67 13.61
C ASN A 153 4.14 -19.93 13.29
N ASP A 154 5.08 -19.87 12.34
CA ASP A 154 5.91 -21.01 11.93
C ASP A 154 5.08 -22.24 11.47
N GLU A 155 3.84 -22.01 11.03
CA GLU A 155 2.92 -23.03 10.54
C GLU A 155 3.24 -23.42 9.10
N ALA A 156 2.72 -24.59 8.66
CA ALA A 156 2.92 -25.06 7.30
C ALA A 156 2.39 -24.03 6.27
N PRO A 157 3.12 -23.77 5.15
CA PRO A 157 2.68 -22.79 4.15
C PRO A 157 1.30 -23.09 3.58
N GLN A 158 0.40 -22.10 3.62
CA GLN A 158 -0.97 -22.19 3.09
C GLN A 158 -1.26 -21.22 1.94
N GLY A 159 -0.42 -20.21 1.75
CA GLY A 159 -0.56 -19.19 0.72
C GLY A 159 0.40 -18.02 0.93
N ILE A 160 0.25 -16.98 0.13
CA ILE A 160 1.23 -15.90 -0.05
C ILE A 160 0.61 -14.56 0.33
N THR A 161 1.20 -13.85 1.28
CA THR A 161 0.84 -12.43 1.54
C THR A 161 1.48 -11.52 0.50
N GLY A 162 1.09 -10.24 0.40
CA GLY A 162 1.78 -9.34 -0.53
C GLY A 162 3.27 -9.12 -0.20
N THR A 163 3.66 -9.15 1.07
CA THR A 163 5.07 -9.00 1.48
C THR A 163 5.84 -10.23 1.03
N GLY A 164 5.26 -11.41 1.26
CA GLY A 164 5.75 -12.67 0.70
C GLY A 164 5.86 -12.64 -0.82
N LEU A 165 4.86 -12.11 -1.54
CA LEU A 165 4.88 -12.00 -3.00
C LEU A 165 6.06 -11.15 -3.49
N ILE A 166 6.29 -9.98 -2.89
CA ILE A 166 7.43 -9.11 -3.20
C ILE A 166 8.75 -9.84 -3.00
N LYS A 167 8.93 -10.50 -1.85
CA LYS A 167 10.15 -11.27 -1.55
C LYS A 167 10.37 -12.41 -2.53
N ILE A 168 9.34 -13.22 -2.77
CA ILE A 168 9.42 -14.37 -3.69
C ILE A 168 9.79 -13.89 -5.09
N VAL A 169 9.10 -12.87 -5.62
CA VAL A 169 9.39 -12.37 -6.97
C VAL A 169 10.80 -11.78 -7.04
N ASN A 170 11.24 -11.04 -6.01
CA ASN A 170 12.59 -10.51 -5.95
C ASN A 170 13.65 -11.62 -6.00
N GLU A 171 13.52 -12.66 -5.17
CA GLU A 171 14.45 -13.80 -5.16
C GLU A 171 14.43 -14.57 -6.49
N LEU A 172 13.24 -14.74 -7.11
CA LEU A 172 13.11 -15.38 -8.42
C LEU A 172 13.70 -14.55 -9.57
N VAL A 173 13.68 -13.22 -9.47
CA VAL A 173 14.37 -12.32 -10.41
C VAL A 173 15.88 -12.45 -10.24
N LYS A 174 16.40 -12.43 -9.02
CA LYS A 174 17.82 -12.66 -8.72
C LYS A 174 18.32 -14.01 -9.23
N ALA A 175 17.50 -15.05 -9.12
CA ALA A 175 17.79 -16.40 -9.62
C ALA A 175 17.72 -16.52 -11.17
N GLY A 176 17.19 -15.51 -11.87
CA GLY A 176 16.94 -15.56 -13.31
C GLY A 176 15.82 -16.53 -13.72
N VAL A 177 14.96 -16.92 -12.76
CA VAL A 177 13.72 -17.67 -13.01
C VAL A 177 12.66 -16.75 -13.60
N ILE A 178 12.61 -15.50 -13.11
CA ILE A 178 11.84 -14.41 -13.69
C ILE A 178 12.82 -13.43 -14.34
N GLU A 179 12.57 -13.05 -15.58
CA GLU A 179 13.33 -12.01 -16.28
C GLU A 179 12.93 -10.63 -15.76
N GLU A 180 13.78 -9.61 -15.91
CA GLU A 180 13.46 -8.22 -15.53
C GLU A 180 12.17 -7.69 -16.19
N SER A 181 11.78 -8.26 -17.35
CA SER A 181 10.51 -7.97 -18.03
C SER A 181 9.26 -8.54 -17.32
N GLY A 182 9.44 -9.29 -16.24
CA GLY A 182 8.43 -10.07 -15.53
C GLY A 182 8.04 -11.38 -16.23
N ARG A 183 8.73 -11.76 -17.31
CA ARG A 183 8.47 -13.03 -17.99
C ARG A 183 9.08 -14.19 -17.20
N ILE A 184 8.33 -15.29 -17.08
CA ILE A 184 8.91 -16.55 -16.63
C ILE A 184 9.96 -16.99 -17.66
N SER A 185 11.22 -17.08 -17.24
CA SER A 185 12.38 -17.33 -18.09
C SER A 185 12.19 -18.62 -18.88
N ARG A 186 12.54 -18.60 -20.17
CA ARG A 186 12.51 -19.82 -21.01
C ARG A 186 13.69 -20.74 -20.76
N LYS A 187 14.81 -20.18 -20.29
CA LYS A 187 16.07 -20.88 -20.05
C LYS A 187 16.65 -20.41 -18.72
N PRO A 188 15.97 -20.70 -17.59
CA PRO A 188 16.48 -20.33 -16.29
C PRO A 188 17.81 -21.07 -16.05
N LYS A 189 18.79 -20.37 -15.48
CA LYS A 189 20.11 -20.96 -15.20
C LYS A 189 20.10 -21.85 -13.96
N MET A 190 19.12 -21.65 -13.08
CA MET A 190 18.91 -22.37 -11.83
C MET A 190 17.40 -22.63 -11.66
N MET A 191 17.04 -23.62 -10.83
CA MET A 191 15.65 -23.87 -10.42
C MET A 191 14.68 -24.13 -11.59
N ALA A 192 15.19 -24.70 -12.70
CA ALA A 192 14.39 -24.97 -13.89
C ALA A 192 13.26 -25.98 -13.60
N GLU A 193 13.50 -26.88 -12.66
CA GLU A 193 12.60 -27.93 -12.18
C GLU A 193 11.36 -27.41 -11.45
N MET A 194 11.38 -26.18 -10.93
CA MET A 194 10.22 -25.54 -10.33
C MET A 194 9.18 -25.13 -11.37
N ILE A 195 9.60 -24.96 -12.63
CA ILE A 195 8.75 -24.44 -13.70
C ILE A 195 8.03 -25.59 -14.40
N ASP A 196 6.74 -25.75 -14.12
CA ASP A 196 5.86 -26.62 -14.90
C ASP A 196 5.35 -25.89 -16.14
N ARG A 197 5.85 -26.32 -17.29
CA ARG A 197 5.44 -25.83 -18.62
C ARG A 197 4.32 -26.64 -19.26
N SER A 198 3.90 -27.75 -18.65
CA SER A 198 2.76 -28.52 -19.14
C SER A 198 1.44 -27.82 -18.80
N SER A 199 1.42 -27.07 -17.70
CA SER A 199 0.34 -26.15 -17.33
C SER A 199 0.22 -24.96 -18.31
N ARG A 200 -1.02 -24.49 -18.54
CA ARG A 200 -1.31 -23.26 -19.29
C ARG A 200 -2.23 -22.35 -18.45
N PRO A 201 -1.73 -21.19 -17.95
CA PRO A 201 -0.36 -20.70 -18.05
C PRO A 201 0.66 -21.59 -17.31
N ALA A 202 1.95 -21.41 -17.62
CA ALA A 202 3.03 -22.10 -16.90
C ALA A 202 3.03 -21.70 -15.42
N LYS A 203 3.40 -22.63 -14.55
CA LYS A 203 3.42 -22.44 -13.09
C LYS A 203 4.84 -22.59 -12.55
N ILE A 204 5.19 -21.77 -11.57
CA ILE A 204 6.37 -21.91 -10.73
C ILE A 204 5.88 -22.48 -9.41
N PHE A 205 6.12 -23.77 -9.16
CA PHE A 205 5.75 -24.40 -7.90
C PHE A 205 6.76 -24.01 -6.81
N LEU A 206 6.26 -23.38 -5.75
CA LEU A 206 7.08 -22.86 -4.65
C LEU A 206 7.33 -23.92 -3.57
N THR A 207 6.43 -24.90 -3.44
CA THR A 207 6.51 -25.96 -2.45
C THR A 207 6.68 -27.35 -3.11
N PRO A 208 7.33 -28.31 -2.43
CA PRO A 208 7.47 -29.69 -2.92
C PRO A 208 6.12 -30.37 -3.23
N GLU A 209 5.11 -30.08 -2.41
CA GLU A 209 3.74 -30.62 -2.54
C GLU A 209 2.97 -30.00 -3.72
N LYS A 210 3.53 -28.97 -4.36
CA LYS A 210 2.93 -28.26 -5.51
C LYS A 210 1.56 -27.63 -5.21
N ASN A 211 1.30 -27.33 -3.95
CA ASN A 211 0.06 -26.68 -3.48
C ASN A 211 0.16 -25.15 -3.49
N ILE A 212 1.37 -24.58 -3.51
CA ILE A 212 1.59 -23.14 -3.66
C ILE A 212 2.38 -22.91 -4.95
N TRP A 213 1.87 -22.02 -5.80
CA TRP A 213 2.52 -21.66 -7.05
C TRP A 213 2.33 -20.18 -7.37
N LEU A 214 3.19 -19.69 -8.27
CA LEU A 214 2.97 -18.45 -9.01
C LEU A 214 2.81 -18.77 -10.49
N ASP A 215 1.96 -18.02 -11.17
CA ASP A 215 1.89 -18.03 -12.62
C ASP A 215 2.26 -16.68 -13.23
N GLN A 216 2.22 -16.60 -14.56
CA GLN A 216 2.57 -15.38 -15.26
C GLN A 216 1.65 -14.20 -14.91
N LYS A 217 0.37 -14.45 -14.60
CA LYS A 217 -0.60 -13.42 -14.25
C LYS A 217 -0.27 -12.83 -12.89
N ASP A 218 0.07 -13.66 -11.91
CA ASP A 218 0.47 -13.20 -10.56
C ASP A 218 1.64 -12.21 -10.63
N ILE A 219 2.66 -12.52 -11.46
CA ILE A 219 3.81 -11.62 -11.67
C ILE A 219 3.36 -10.31 -12.34
N ARG A 220 2.40 -10.35 -13.27
CA ARG A 220 1.86 -9.13 -13.90
C ARG A 220 1.06 -8.28 -12.92
N GLU A 221 0.34 -8.88 -11.99
CA GLU A 221 -0.37 -8.13 -10.94
C GLU A 221 0.63 -7.34 -10.08
N LEU A 222 1.73 -7.97 -9.64
CA LEU A 222 2.78 -7.26 -8.90
C LEU A 222 3.41 -6.15 -9.74
N GLN A 223 3.73 -6.38 -11.02
CA GLN A 223 4.31 -5.36 -11.88
C GLN A 223 3.39 -4.14 -12.03
N LYS A 224 2.08 -4.35 -12.21
CA LYS A 224 1.12 -3.25 -12.31
C LYS A 224 1.06 -2.45 -11.01
N ALA A 225 0.96 -3.13 -9.87
CA ALA A 225 0.95 -2.50 -8.56
C ALA A 225 2.19 -1.63 -8.32
N LYS A 226 3.37 -2.23 -8.50
CA LYS A 226 4.67 -1.58 -8.36
C LYS A 226 4.87 -0.44 -9.37
N GLY A 227 4.48 -0.64 -10.62
CA GLY A 227 4.59 0.38 -11.68
C GLY A 227 3.70 1.58 -11.44
N ALA A 228 2.49 1.36 -10.91
CA ALA A 228 1.55 2.42 -10.58
C ALA A 228 2.08 3.35 -9.48
N ILE A 229 2.68 2.77 -8.43
CA ILE A 229 3.34 3.51 -7.34
C ILE A 229 4.55 4.28 -7.86
N ARG A 230 5.44 3.62 -8.60
CA ARG A 230 6.65 4.28 -9.11
C ARG A 230 6.33 5.43 -10.06
N ALA A 231 5.37 5.25 -10.97
CA ALA A 231 4.94 6.33 -11.86
C ALA A 231 4.33 7.51 -11.11
N ALA A 232 3.55 7.25 -10.04
CA ALA A 232 3.01 8.30 -9.19
C ALA A 232 4.14 9.06 -8.48
N ILE A 233 5.14 8.36 -7.92
CA ILE A 233 6.33 8.98 -7.33
C ILE A 233 7.00 9.90 -8.34
N ASP A 234 7.36 9.37 -9.53
CA ASP A 234 8.08 10.13 -10.55
C ASP A 234 7.30 11.39 -11.00
N ILE A 235 5.97 11.32 -11.10
CA ILE A 235 5.10 12.47 -11.40
C ILE A 235 5.13 13.52 -10.28
N LEU A 236 5.01 13.10 -9.02
CA LEU A 236 5.03 14.04 -7.90
C LEU A 236 6.39 14.73 -7.75
N LEU A 237 7.48 13.99 -7.96
CA LEU A 237 8.83 14.58 -7.95
C LEU A 237 9.01 15.60 -9.08
N ALA A 238 8.49 15.28 -10.28
CA ALA A 238 8.52 16.20 -11.42
C ALA A 238 7.69 17.47 -11.17
N GLU A 239 6.52 17.35 -10.51
CA GLU A 239 5.68 18.49 -10.12
C GLU A 239 6.43 19.44 -9.16
N LEU A 240 7.15 18.88 -8.19
CA LEU A 240 7.99 19.62 -7.24
C LEU A 240 9.36 20.02 -7.81
N LYS A 241 9.66 19.63 -9.06
CA LYS A 241 10.89 19.96 -9.80
C LYS A 241 12.18 19.51 -9.11
N PHE A 242 12.17 18.38 -8.41
CA PHE A 242 13.38 17.78 -7.86
C PHE A 242 13.54 16.32 -8.31
N GLU A 243 14.78 15.84 -8.29
CA GLU A 243 15.12 14.47 -8.66
C GLU A 243 15.05 13.56 -7.43
N ALA A 244 14.91 12.25 -7.64
CA ALA A 244 14.86 11.30 -6.53
C ALA A 244 16.06 11.38 -5.57
N LYS A 245 17.24 11.78 -6.05
CA LYS A 245 18.45 11.97 -5.25
C LYS A 245 18.35 13.13 -4.24
N ASP A 246 17.40 14.04 -4.44
CA ASP A 246 17.18 15.21 -3.58
C ASP A 246 16.30 14.85 -2.37
N LEU A 247 15.63 13.69 -2.39
CA LEU A 247 14.89 13.16 -1.26
C LEU A 247 15.83 12.87 -0.09
N GLN A 248 15.49 13.39 1.08
CA GLN A 248 16.20 13.10 2.31
C GLN A 248 15.47 12.06 3.17
N LYS A 249 14.19 11.80 2.86
CA LYS A 249 13.37 10.87 3.62
C LYS A 249 12.30 10.21 2.75
N ILE A 250 12.20 8.88 2.84
CA ILE A 250 11.11 8.08 2.30
C ILE A 250 10.41 7.34 3.44
N ILE A 251 9.09 7.44 3.49
CA ILE A 251 8.25 6.81 4.51
C ILE A 251 7.34 5.80 3.82
N LEU A 252 7.46 4.52 4.17
CA LEU A 252 6.50 3.50 3.74
C LEU A 252 5.51 3.25 4.88
N THR A 253 4.22 3.43 4.63
CA THR A 253 3.18 3.31 5.65
C THR A 253 1.99 2.49 5.18
N GLY A 254 1.08 2.23 6.11
CA GLY A 254 -0.14 1.48 5.90
C GLY A 254 -0.04 0.06 6.44
N SER A 255 -1.19 -0.60 6.53
CA SER A 255 -1.32 -1.99 7.02
C SER A 255 -0.33 -2.93 6.35
N PHE A 256 -0.01 -2.66 5.09
CA PHE A 256 0.99 -3.37 4.31
C PHE A 256 2.38 -2.72 4.37
N GLY A 257 2.46 -1.40 4.17
CA GLY A 257 3.74 -0.70 4.00
C GLY A 257 4.67 -0.77 5.21
N GLY A 258 4.13 -0.87 6.42
CA GLY A 258 4.94 -1.04 7.63
C GLY A 258 5.71 -2.35 7.74
N GLN A 259 5.39 -3.34 6.92
CA GLN A 259 5.97 -4.69 6.95
C GLN A 259 6.81 -5.00 5.70
N LEU A 260 6.99 -4.00 4.82
CA LEU A 260 7.74 -4.17 3.60
C LEU A 260 9.24 -4.36 3.85
N ASP A 261 9.83 -5.27 3.09
CA ASP A 261 11.27 -5.43 3.00
C ASP A 261 11.84 -4.35 2.08
N ILE A 262 12.53 -3.38 2.69
CA ILE A 262 13.07 -2.20 2.00
C ILE A 262 13.98 -2.61 0.83
N ASP A 263 14.78 -3.65 1.01
CA ASP A 263 15.65 -4.18 -0.03
C ASP A 263 14.87 -4.65 -1.25
N ALA A 264 13.88 -5.51 -1.05
CA ALA A 264 13.11 -6.06 -2.15
C ALA A 264 12.31 -4.97 -2.90
N VAL A 265 11.74 -3.98 -2.20
CA VAL A 265 10.99 -2.90 -2.87
C VAL A 265 11.91 -1.99 -3.69
N MET A 266 13.13 -1.70 -3.20
CA MET A 266 14.13 -0.97 -3.96
C MET A 266 14.67 -1.78 -5.14
N GLU A 267 15.03 -3.05 -4.93
CA GLU A 267 15.59 -3.93 -5.96
C GLU A 267 14.60 -4.18 -7.10
N LEU A 268 13.31 -4.28 -6.79
CA LEU A 268 12.25 -4.35 -7.80
C LEU A 268 11.92 -3.00 -8.44
N GLY A 269 12.50 -1.89 -7.94
CA GLY A 269 12.36 -0.54 -8.45
C GLY A 269 11.02 0.14 -8.12
N MET A 270 10.35 -0.28 -7.04
CA MET A 270 9.08 0.31 -6.59
C MET A 270 9.26 1.71 -6.04
N ILE A 271 10.36 1.93 -5.33
CA ILE A 271 10.80 3.23 -4.83
C ILE A 271 12.20 3.55 -5.38
N PRO A 272 12.65 4.81 -5.33
CA PRO A 272 13.99 5.17 -5.78
C PRO A 272 15.11 4.48 -4.99
N ASP A 273 16.26 4.25 -5.65
CA ASP A 273 17.47 3.68 -5.04
C ASP A 273 18.18 4.76 -4.21
N LEU A 274 17.91 4.79 -2.91
CA LEU A 274 18.49 5.71 -1.93
C LEU A 274 19.17 4.95 -0.78
N PRO A 275 20.06 5.61 -0.02
CA PRO A 275 20.62 5.03 1.20
C PRO A 275 19.53 4.53 2.14
N LYS A 276 19.67 3.31 2.68
CA LYS A 276 18.62 2.68 3.51
C LYS A 276 18.23 3.49 4.73
N ASP A 277 19.17 4.25 5.29
CA ASP A 277 18.97 5.11 6.45
C ASP A 277 18.06 6.31 6.16
N THR A 278 17.78 6.62 4.89
CA THR A 278 16.76 7.61 4.50
C THR A 278 15.36 7.00 4.37
N ILE A 279 15.20 5.69 4.56
CA ILE A 279 13.93 4.97 4.36
C ILE A 279 13.42 4.42 5.69
N GLU A 280 12.22 4.80 6.08
CA GLU A 280 11.56 4.30 7.28
C GLU A 280 10.24 3.59 6.96
N THR A 281 9.89 2.59 7.76
CA THR A 281 8.59 1.92 7.70
C THR A 281 7.76 2.28 8.94
N ILE A 282 6.52 2.69 8.72
CA ILE A 282 5.58 3.10 9.77
C ILE A 282 4.27 2.32 9.61
N PRO A 283 3.93 1.38 10.51
CA PRO A 283 2.79 0.48 10.29
C PRO A 283 1.40 1.12 10.20
N ASN A 284 1.19 2.32 10.77
CA ASN A 284 -0.13 2.93 10.78
C ASN A 284 -0.06 4.46 10.85
N GLY A 285 0.49 5.10 9.82
CA GLY A 285 0.56 6.56 9.71
C GLY A 285 -0.82 7.23 9.86
N ALA A 286 -1.84 6.71 9.17
CA ALA A 286 -3.19 7.26 9.20
C ALA A 286 -3.81 7.21 10.61
N GLY A 287 -3.70 6.09 11.31
CA GLY A 287 -4.21 5.95 12.68
C GLY A 287 -3.47 6.83 13.68
N MET A 288 -2.14 6.97 13.54
CA MET A 288 -1.33 7.83 14.39
C MET A 288 -1.66 9.32 14.14
N GLY A 289 -1.88 9.72 12.89
CA GLY A 289 -2.32 11.06 12.54
C GLY A 289 -3.75 11.37 12.98
N ALA A 290 -4.65 10.41 12.92
CA ALA A 290 -6.02 10.58 13.41
C ALA A 290 -6.06 10.94 14.90
N ALA A 291 -5.10 10.44 15.70
CA ALA A 291 -4.97 10.81 17.11
C ALA A 291 -4.63 12.30 17.30
N ILE A 292 -3.89 12.93 16.38
CA ILE A 292 -3.58 14.37 16.41
C ILE A 292 -4.88 15.18 16.29
N PHE A 293 -5.78 14.75 15.41
CA PHE A 293 -7.06 15.42 15.12
C PHE A 293 -8.11 15.31 16.24
N LEU A 294 -7.82 14.57 17.31
CA LEU A 294 -8.70 14.52 18.49
C LEU A 294 -8.71 15.85 19.26
N SER A 295 -7.61 16.61 19.19
CA SER A 295 -7.52 17.97 19.75
C SER A 295 -8.09 19.01 18.78
N ASP A 296 -8.59 20.14 19.30
CA ASP A 296 -9.07 21.25 18.46
C ASP A 296 -7.93 21.82 17.62
N GLU A 297 -6.77 22.10 18.24
CA GLU A 297 -5.55 22.58 17.54
C GLU A 297 -5.08 21.62 16.44
N GLY A 298 -5.07 20.31 16.73
CA GLY A 298 -4.68 19.30 15.74
C GLY A 298 -5.68 19.20 14.59
N PHE A 299 -6.98 19.35 14.87
CA PHE A 299 -8.02 19.35 13.83
C PHE A 299 -7.91 20.57 12.92
N GLU A 300 -7.76 21.77 13.51
CA GLU A 300 -7.51 23.03 12.76
C GLU A 300 -6.23 22.94 11.92
N ARG A 301 -5.16 22.33 12.46
CA ARG A 301 -3.93 22.04 11.69
C ARG A 301 -4.24 21.13 10.50
N GLY A 302 -5.03 20.07 10.69
CA GLY A 302 -5.48 19.20 9.61
C GLY A 302 -6.22 19.95 8.51
N GLU A 303 -7.13 20.86 8.86
CA GLU A 303 -7.83 21.71 7.88
C GLU A 303 -6.88 22.59 7.08
N LYS A 304 -5.87 23.17 7.74
CA LYS A 304 -4.83 23.97 7.08
C LYS A 304 -4.02 23.12 6.10
N ILE A 305 -3.54 21.94 6.52
CA ILE A 305 -2.78 21.02 5.67
C ILE A 305 -3.59 20.62 4.43
N ALA A 306 -4.87 20.28 4.62
CA ALA A 306 -5.73 19.89 3.51
C ALA A 306 -5.88 21.01 2.46
N LYS A 307 -5.98 22.26 2.92
CA LYS A 307 -6.10 23.44 2.06
C LYS A 307 -4.80 23.77 1.31
N GLU A 308 -3.65 23.52 1.92
CA GLU A 308 -2.32 23.79 1.34
C GLU A 308 -1.82 22.64 0.46
N SER A 309 -2.41 21.44 0.61
CA SER A 309 -2.07 20.26 -0.19
C SER A 309 -2.72 20.30 -1.57
N LYS A 310 -1.97 19.91 -2.61
CA LYS A 310 -2.43 19.84 -3.99
C LYS A 310 -2.55 18.40 -4.47
N GLN A 311 -3.77 17.95 -4.77
CA GLN A 311 -3.96 16.66 -5.44
C GLN A 311 -3.52 16.75 -6.92
N ILE A 312 -2.71 15.78 -7.35
CA ILE A 312 -2.34 15.55 -8.75
C ILE A 312 -3.19 14.41 -9.31
N ASP A 313 -3.98 14.72 -10.33
CA ASP A 313 -4.84 13.76 -11.04
C ASP A 313 -3.99 12.94 -12.03
N LEU A 314 -3.55 11.74 -11.62
CA LEU A 314 -2.69 10.87 -12.43
C LEU A 314 -3.34 10.44 -13.76
N ASP A 315 -4.67 10.28 -13.78
CA ASP A 315 -5.44 9.91 -14.97
C ASP A 315 -5.46 11.00 -16.06
N LYS A 316 -5.20 12.26 -15.67
CA LYS A 316 -5.09 13.41 -16.56
C LYS A 316 -3.65 13.75 -16.93
N ASN A 317 -2.66 13.12 -16.28
CA ASN A 317 -1.26 13.37 -16.56
C ASN A 317 -0.83 12.64 -17.84
N MET A 318 -0.31 13.39 -18.81
CA MET A 318 0.06 12.85 -20.13
C MET A 318 1.22 11.85 -20.07
N ASP A 319 2.08 11.94 -19.06
CA ASP A 319 3.27 11.10 -18.92
C ASP A 319 3.00 9.82 -18.13
N PHE A 320 1.88 9.73 -17.41
CA PHE A 320 1.54 8.57 -16.56
C PHE A 320 1.64 7.24 -17.29
N SER A 321 1.09 7.15 -18.52
CA SER A 321 1.11 5.89 -19.27
C SER A 321 2.54 5.45 -19.62
N ASN A 322 3.41 6.39 -19.98
CA ASN A 322 4.79 6.08 -20.34
C ASN A 322 5.60 5.68 -19.08
N LEU A 323 5.52 6.50 -18.04
CA LEU A 323 6.19 6.24 -16.76
C LEU A 323 5.73 4.92 -16.14
N PHE A 324 4.44 4.61 -16.22
CA PHE A 324 3.88 3.34 -15.77
C PHE A 324 4.47 2.14 -16.51
N VAL A 325 4.52 2.21 -17.85
CA VAL A 325 5.06 1.13 -18.69
C VAL A 325 6.55 0.92 -18.41
N ASP A 326 7.32 2.00 -18.31
CA ASP A 326 8.74 1.95 -17.99
C ASP A 326 8.98 1.36 -16.59
N ALA A 327 8.11 1.70 -15.65
CA ALA A 327 8.16 1.21 -14.28
C ALA A 327 7.72 -0.26 -14.12
N LEU A 328 7.13 -0.92 -15.14
CA LEU A 328 6.79 -2.35 -15.05
C LEU A 328 8.04 -3.23 -14.91
N LYS A 329 9.22 -2.75 -15.30
CA LYS A 329 10.47 -3.52 -15.21
C LYS A 329 10.77 -3.87 -13.74
N LEU A 330 11.09 -5.14 -13.46
CA LEU A 330 11.46 -5.64 -12.14
C LEU A 330 12.96 -5.46 -11.89
N SER A 331 13.40 -4.20 -11.85
CA SER A 331 14.78 -3.84 -11.54
C SER A 331 14.83 -2.43 -10.97
N LYS A 332 15.78 -2.16 -10.08
CA LYS A 332 16.08 -0.80 -9.64
C LYS A 332 16.44 0.13 -10.79
N THR A 333 16.11 1.41 -10.63
CA THR A 333 16.25 2.49 -11.61
C THR A 333 16.98 3.65 -10.98
#